data_AF-W6RYE3-F1
#
_entry.id   AF-W6RYE3-F1
#
_cell.length_a   1.000
_cell.length_b   1.000
_cell.length_c   1.000
_cell.angle_alpha   90.00
_cell.angle_beta   90.00
_cell.angle_gamma   90.00
#
_symmetry.space_group_name_H-M   'P 1'
#
loop_
_entity.id
_entity.type
_entity.pdbx_description
1 polymer ?
#
loop_
_entity_poly.entity_id
_entity_poly.type
_entity_poly.pdbx_seq_one_letter_code
_entity_poly.pdbx_strand_id
1 'polypeptide(L)' 'MKQISQAEILSLTAILKAEGDGLKMQRALDTIITDEDLKRQSEASILATEGRINGLIKFINENNILTTEEVN' A
#
# COMPACT_ATOMS: atom_id res chain seq x y z
N MET A 1 -10.07 2.71 20.67
CA MET A 1 -10.04 1.63 19.65
C MET A 1 -9.44 0.38 20.29
N LYS A 2 -9.86 -0.82 19.86
CA LYS A 2 -9.28 -2.07 20.38
C LYS A 2 -7.77 -2.09 20.06
N GLN A 3 -6.98 -2.62 20.99
CA GLN A 3 -5.56 -2.87 20.77
C GLN A 3 -5.41 -3.81 19.57
N ILE A 4 -4.65 -3.39 18.56
CA ILE A 4 -4.36 -4.20 17.37
C ILE A 4 -3.42 -5.33 17.80
N SER A 5 -3.80 -6.57 17.51
CA SER A 5 -3.01 -7.75 17.81
C SER A 5 -1.78 -7.85 16.91
N GLN A 6 -0.75 -8.57 17.35
CA GLN A 6 0.46 -8.78 16.53
C GLN A 6 0.15 -9.46 15.18
N ALA A 7 -0.87 -10.33 15.12
CA ALA A 7 -1.29 -10.95 13.87
C ALA A 7 -1.90 -9.94 12.88
N GLU A 8 -2.66 -8.97 13.39
CA GLU A 8 -3.20 -7.87 12.57
C GLU A 8 -2.09 -6.92 12.11
N ILE A 9 -1.10 -6.60 12.96
CA ILE A 9 0.09 -5.83 12.57
C ILE A 9 0.84 -6.53 11.43
N LEU A 10 1.13 -7.82 11.58
CA LEU A 10 1.81 -8.60 10.55
C LEU A 10 1.03 -8.61 9.23
N SER A 11 -0.30 -8.75 9.31
CA SER A 11 -1.19 -8.71 8.14
C SER A 11 -1.16 -7.34 7.45
N LEU A 12 -1.22 -6.24 8.22
CA LEU A 12 -1.12 -4.88 7.71
C LEU A 12 0.22 -4.63 7.03
N THR A 13 1.33 -5.08 7.62
CA THR A 13 2.66 -4.99 7.02
C THR A 13 2.73 -5.76 5.70
N ALA A 14 2.18 -6.99 5.67
CA ALA A 14 2.16 -7.80 4.45
C ALA A 14 1.36 -7.14 3.33
N ILE A 15 0.20 -6.56 3.64
CA ILE A 15 -0.64 -5.82 2.67
C ILE A 15 0.09 -4.58 2.17
N LEU A 16 0.65 -3.75 3.07
CA LEU A 16 1.36 -2.54 2.68
C LEU A 16 2.56 -2.85 1.77
N LYS A 17 3.30 -3.93 2.07
CA LYS A 17 4.39 -4.40 1.22
C LYS A 17 3.87 -4.86 -0.16
N ALA A 18 2.81 -5.66 -0.19
CA ALA A 18 2.22 -6.15 -1.44
C ALA A 18 1.73 -5.01 -2.34
N GLU A 19 1.06 -4.00 -1.76
CA GLU A 19 0.63 -2.81 -2.50
C GLU A 19 1.82 -1.99 -3.03
N GLY A 20 2.87 -1.83 -2.21
CA GLY A 20 4.09 -1.13 -2.63
C GLY A 20 4.85 -1.84 -3.75
N ASP A 21 4.97 -3.16 -3.70
CA ASP A 21 5.60 -3.95 -4.75
C ASP A 21 4.72 -3.99 -6.01
N GLY A 22 3.39 -4.09 -5.84
CA GLY A 22 2.41 -3.97 -6.91
C GLY A 22 2.50 -2.63 -7.64
N LEU A 23 2.59 -1.50 -6.92
CA LEU A 23 2.72 -0.17 -7.51
C LEU A 23 3.96 -0.04 -8.40
N LYS A 24 5.10 -0.57 -7.95
CA LYS A 24 6.35 -0.57 -8.74
C LYS A 24 6.16 -1.35 -10.05
N MET A 25 5.54 -2.52 -9.97
CA MET A 25 5.25 -3.36 -11.14
C MET A 25 4.27 -2.66 -12.09
N GLN A 26 3.18 -2.08 -11.57
CA GLN A 26 2.20 -1.35 -12.36
C GLN A 26 2.85 -0.19 -13.12
N ARG A 27 3.66 0.64 -12.45
CA ARG A 27 4.39 1.73 -13.09
C ARG A 27 5.36 1.25 -14.16
N ALA A 28 6.04 0.13 -13.95
CA ALA A 28 6.94 -0.45 -14.96
C ALA A 28 6.16 -0.91 -16.19
N LEU A 29 5.05 -1.62 -16.00
CA LEU A 29 4.18 -2.07 -17.09
C LEU A 29 3.55 -0.91 -17.85
N ASP A 30 3.15 0.13 -17.13
CA ASP A 30 2.56 1.33 -17.71
C ASP A 30 3.46 2.00 -18.77
N THR A 31 4.78 1.90 -18.63
CA THR A 31 5.75 2.46 -19.61
C THR A 31 5.76 1.76 -20.96
N ILE A 32 5.26 0.52 -21.04
CA ILE A 32 5.28 -0.29 -22.26
C ILE A 32 3.88 -0.44 -22.89
N ILE A 33 2.83 0.08 -22.25
CA ILE A 33 1.47 0.05 -22.79
C ILE A 33 1.35 1.09 -23.91
N THR A 34 1.00 0.62 -25.11
CA THR A 34 0.81 1.47 -26.30
C THR A 34 -0.64 1.73 -26.64
N ASP A 35 -1.55 0.86 -26.20
CA ASP A 35 -2.99 1.06 -26.36
C ASP A 35 -3.48 2.15 -25.40
N GLU A 36 -4.11 3.19 -25.93
CA GLU A 36 -4.47 4.38 -25.14
C GLU A 36 -5.56 4.09 -24.09
N ASP A 37 -6.52 3.22 -24.40
CA ASP A 37 -7.59 2.88 -23.46
C ASP A 37 -7.02 2.04 -22.31
N LEU A 38 -6.11 1.12 -22.62
CA LEU A 38 -5.39 0.34 -21.62
C LEU A 38 -4.44 1.21 -20.78
N LYS A 39 -3.81 2.22 -21.40
CA LYS A 39 -2.95 3.20 -20.72
C LYS A 39 -3.74 3.98 -19.68
N ARG A 40 -4.90 4.53 -20.07
CA ARG A 40 -5.81 5.25 -19.16
C ARG A 40 -6.29 4.36 -18.00
N GLN A 41 -6.58 3.09 -18.26
CA GLN A 41 -6.94 2.13 -17.20
C GLN A 41 -5.77 1.85 -16.25
N SER A 42 -4.55 1.70 -16.78
CA SER A 42 -3.33 1.49 -16.01
C SER A 42 -3.04 2.69 -15.09
N GLU A 43 -3.11 3.92 -15.61
CA GLU A 43 -2.93 5.15 -14.84
C GLU A 43 -3.98 5.28 -13.72
N ALA A 44 -5.25 4.99 -14.01
CA ALA A 44 -6.30 4.97 -13.00
C ALA A 44 -6.05 3.90 -11.91
N SER A 45 -5.52 2.74 -12.30
CA SER A 45 -5.15 1.67 -11.38
C SER A 45 -3.99 2.07 -10.47
N ILE A 46 -2.96 2.72 -11.03
CA ILE A 46 -1.82 3.28 -10.29
C ILE A 46 -2.32 4.27 -9.24
N LEU A 47 -3.18 5.22 -9.63
CA LEU A 47 -3.74 6.21 -8.71
C LEU A 47 -4.56 5.55 -7.58
N ALA A 48 -5.34 4.52 -7.89
CA ALA A 48 -6.09 3.77 -6.90
C ALA A 48 -5.15 3.05 -5.91
N THR A 49 -4.06 2.46 -6.39
CA THR A 49 -3.03 1.83 -5.56
C THR A 49 -2.35 2.83 -4.63
N GLU A 50 -1.96 3.99 -5.14
CA GLU A 50 -1.40 5.08 -4.32
C GLU A 50 -2.38 5.53 -3.22
N GLY A 51 -3.66 5.65 -3.55
CA GLY A 51 -4.71 5.94 -2.59
C GLY A 51 -4.81 4.90 -1.47
N ARG A 52 -4.73 3.60 -1.80
CA ARG A 52 -4.73 2.52 -0.80
C ARG A 52 -3.50 2.57 0.10
N ILE A 53 -2.30 2.74 -0.47
CA ILE A 53 -1.05 2.88 0.30
C ILE A 53 -1.14 4.06 1.27
N ASN A 54 -1.57 5.23 0.79
CA ASN A 54 -1.71 6.41 1.63
C ASN A 54 -2.77 6.21 2.74
N GLY A 55 -3.88 5.55 2.43
CA GLY A 55 -4.90 5.18 3.41
C GLY A 55 -4.35 4.25 4.50
N LEU A 56 -3.56 3.24 4.12
CA LEU A 56 -2.90 2.33 5.07
C LEU A 56 -1.88 3.05 5.95
N ILE A 57 -1.05 3.91 5.36
CA ILE A 57 -0.07 4.72 6.12
C ILE A 57 -0.79 5.64 7.11
N LYS A 58 -1.85 6.32 6.65
CA LYS A 58 -2.66 7.17 7.52
C LYS A 58 -3.27 6.38 8.68
N PHE A 59 -3.83 5.20 8.41
CA PHE A 59 -4.36 4.31 9.44
C PHE A 59 -3.29 3.90 10.45
N ILE A 60 -2.10 3.52 9.98
CA ILE A 60 -0.96 3.15 10.85
C ILE A 60 -0.58 4.31 11.78
N ASN A 61 -0.47 5.51 11.22
CA ASN A 61 -0.09 6.71 11.97
C ASN A 61 -1.17 7.14 12.97
N GLU A 62 -2.44 7.17 12.57
CA GLU A 62 -3.56 7.55 13.44
C GLU A 62 -3.77 6.59 14.61
N ASN A 63 -3.33 5.34 14.48
CA ASN A 63 -3.48 4.30 15.49
C ASN A 63 -2.20 4.02 16.28
N ASN A 64 -1.12 4.81 16.09
CA ASN A 64 0.17 4.61 16.77
C ASN A 64 0.69 3.17 16.71
N ILE A 65 0.46 2.45 15.60
CA ILE A 65 0.84 1.03 15.48
C ILE A 65 2.36 0.85 15.57
N LEU A 66 3.12 1.90 15.23
CA LEU A 66 4.57 1.92 15.24
C LEU A 66 5.19 2.12 16.64
N THR A 67 4.41 2.16 17.73
CA THR A 67 4.98 2.17 19.09
C THR A 67 5.50 0.77 19.44
N THR A 68 6.57 0.36 18.78
CA THR A 68 7.42 -0.70 19.30
C THR A 68 8.41 0.01 20.19
N GLU A 69 8.18 -0.01 21.51
CA GLU A 69 9.27 0.14 22.45
C GLU A 69 10.33 -0.87 22.03
N GLU A 70 11.52 -0.38 21.68
CA GLU A 70 12.69 -1.21 21.45
C GLU A 70 12.79 -2.19 22.61
N VAL A 71 12.82 -3.48 22.27
CA VAL A 71 13.12 -4.54 23.22
C VAL A 71 14.57 -4.29 23.69
N ASN A 72 14.72 -3.65 24.85
CA ASN A 72 15.97 -3.60 25.61
C ASN A 72 16.34 -4.98 26.13
#